data_AF-A0A2M6Y859-F1
#
_entry.id   AF-A0A2M6Y859-F1
#
_cell.length_a   1.000
_cell.length_b   1.000
_cell.length_c   1.000
_cell.angle_alpha   90.00
_cell.angle_beta   90.00
_cell.angle_gamma   90.00
#
_symmetry.space_group_name_H-M   'P 1'
#
loop_
_entity.id
_entity.type
_entity.pdbx_description
1 polymer ?
#
loop_
_entity_poly.entity_id
_entity_poly.type
_entity_poly.pdbx_seq_one_letter_code
_entity_poly.pdbx_strand_id
1 'polypeptide(L)'
;MSKKQQKKLKAKEIPSQRQLSKWQRQRKLNRIIVITAAVFLAGILGYVGHGYYNDAIKPFQEAVIKINDTSFNMRYYIDMLDAQTKGVQPDEYYAQLVANQIVQAELIRQGANDLGIEVNKGEVDKKIAESKLPGSKVYRDIAASKLLTEKLLNYFGSQLPDKMEQAYIQLMLLEGREVANNVTAKLEAGGNFTALLEEFSCDPDIGGDLGWLPAELMPSIVADAIPDIKPAEIRSISDNSVTKSIGYWLIKVTDNDEQKGIYAHAMLLSSEEEAKEIKAELDSGADFAQLAKQYSQHESKDTGGDLGWLKKGEKGSETFDAIAFTLELNKVSPPVKDKLETQGGYWVVKILDKGEWELNDKAKESLKNKDFNDWFSVQSTNSTINSYLSGENISWAIQKVLQGRI
;
A
#
# COMPACT_ATOMS: atom_id res chain seq x y z
N MET A 1 76.27 -76.18 -50.98
CA MET A 1 75.88 -76.14 -49.55
C MET A 1 74.81 -75.07 -49.37
N SER A 2 73.52 -75.42 -49.17
CA SER A 2 72.80 -75.47 -47.86
C SER A 2 72.58 -74.06 -47.26
N LYS A 3 71.39 -73.52 -46.93
CA LYS A 3 70.07 -74.09 -46.57
C LYS A 3 68.96 -73.01 -46.65
N LYS A 4 67.79 -73.34 -47.22
CA LYS A 4 66.51 -72.62 -47.07
C LYS A 4 65.94 -72.86 -45.66
N GLN A 5 65.57 -71.81 -44.92
CA GLN A 5 64.79 -71.95 -43.68
C GLN A 5 63.29 -72.05 -44.00
N GLN A 6 62.67 -73.19 -43.69
CA GLN A 6 61.22 -73.38 -43.69
C GLN A 6 60.63 -72.83 -42.38
N LYS A 7 59.68 -71.89 -42.49
CA LYS A 7 58.83 -71.43 -41.39
C LYS A 7 57.83 -72.55 -41.05
N LYS A 8 58.01 -73.24 -39.91
CA LYS A 8 57.03 -74.20 -39.38
C LYS A 8 55.77 -73.47 -38.92
N LEU A 9 54.64 -73.77 -39.55
CA LEU A 9 53.30 -73.48 -39.03
C LEU A 9 53.10 -74.33 -37.75
N LYS A 10 52.99 -73.69 -36.58
CA LYS A 10 52.67 -74.36 -35.32
C LYS A 10 51.23 -74.87 -35.37
N ALA A 11 51.04 -76.16 -35.08
CA ALA A 11 49.73 -76.77 -34.91
C ALA A 11 48.98 -76.08 -33.76
N LYS A 12 47.70 -75.78 -33.97
CA LYS A 12 46.82 -75.20 -32.94
C LYS A 12 46.48 -76.29 -31.92
N GLU A 13 47.20 -76.31 -30.81
CA GLU A 13 46.98 -77.24 -29.70
C GLU A 13 45.51 -77.15 -29.22
N ILE A 14 44.80 -78.28 -29.22
CA ILE A 14 43.45 -78.37 -28.65
C ILE A 14 43.60 -78.50 -27.13
N PRO A 15 43.07 -77.55 -26.33
CA PRO A 15 43.29 -77.53 -24.88
C PRO A 15 42.64 -78.74 -24.20
N SER A 16 43.35 -79.34 -23.22
CA SER A 16 42.85 -80.48 -22.44
C SER A 16 41.63 -80.10 -21.58
N GLN A 17 40.75 -81.06 -21.23
CA GLN A 17 39.56 -80.80 -20.41
C GLN A 17 39.87 -80.08 -19.08
N ARG A 18 41.03 -80.36 -18.48
CA ARG A 18 41.51 -79.67 -17.27
C ARG A 18 41.93 -78.21 -17.54
N GLN A 19 42.49 -77.92 -18.70
CA GLN A 19 42.81 -76.55 -19.13
C GLN A 19 41.55 -75.74 -19.48
N LEU A 20 40.56 -76.36 -20.14
CA LEU A 20 39.26 -75.73 -20.41
C LEU A 20 38.50 -75.38 -19.13
N SER A 21 38.52 -76.26 -18.13
CA SER A 21 37.94 -76.02 -16.79
C SER A 21 38.59 -74.85 -16.06
N LYS A 22 39.93 -74.78 -16.04
CA LYS A 22 40.67 -73.63 -15.47
C LYS A 22 40.34 -72.33 -16.22
N TRP A 23 40.23 -72.39 -17.54
CA TRP A 23 39.93 -71.22 -18.36
C TRP A 23 38.48 -70.72 -18.21
N GLN A 24 37.52 -71.63 -18.05
CA GLN A 24 36.14 -71.31 -17.71
C GLN A 24 36.02 -70.70 -16.30
N ARG A 25 36.75 -71.23 -15.31
CA ARG A 25 36.83 -70.65 -13.95
C ARG A 25 37.45 -69.26 -13.98
N GLN A 26 38.54 -69.06 -14.73
CA GLN A 26 39.17 -67.76 -14.89
C GLN A 26 38.24 -66.76 -15.60
N ARG A 27 37.51 -67.17 -16.64
CA ARG A 27 36.52 -66.32 -17.30
C ARG A 27 35.35 -65.96 -16.39
N LYS A 28 34.88 -66.89 -15.55
CA LYS A 28 33.84 -66.61 -14.54
C LYS A 28 34.36 -65.62 -13.50
N LEU A 29 35.57 -65.82 -12.98
CA LEU A 29 36.20 -64.89 -12.03
C LEU A 29 36.43 -63.51 -12.64
N ASN A 30 36.95 -63.42 -13.86
CA ASN A 30 37.14 -62.15 -14.56
C ASN A 30 35.80 -61.46 -14.84
N ARG A 31 34.73 -62.20 -15.19
CA ARG A 31 33.38 -61.62 -15.33
C ARG A 31 32.85 -61.10 -14.01
N ILE A 32 33.03 -61.85 -12.91
CA ILE A 32 32.63 -61.40 -11.58
C ILE A 32 33.38 -60.12 -11.20
N ILE A 33 34.71 -60.08 -11.37
CA ILE A 33 35.53 -58.89 -11.09
C ILE A 33 35.06 -57.68 -11.91
N VAL A 34 34.81 -57.86 -13.22
CA VAL A 34 34.32 -56.78 -14.09
C VAL A 34 32.93 -56.31 -13.67
N ILE A 35 32.02 -57.21 -13.33
CA ILE A 35 30.67 -56.86 -12.85
C ILE A 35 30.76 -56.12 -11.50
N THR A 36 31.55 -56.61 -10.55
CA THR A 36 31.74 -55.95 -9.25
C THR A 36 32.38 -54.57 -9.41
N ALA A 37 33.39 -54.43 -10.27
CA ALA A 37 33.99 -53.13 -10.57
C ALA A 37 33.00 -52.18 -11.25
N ALA A 38 32.17 -52.67 -12.17
CA ALA A 38 31.13 -51.87 -12.82
C ALA A 38 30.04 -51.42 -11.83
N VAL A 39 29.60 -52.29 -10.93
CA VAL A 39 28.63 -51.95 -9.86
C VAL A 39 29.24 -50.95 -8.88
N PHE A 40 30.52 -51.11 -8.52
CA PHE A 40 31.22 -50.16 -7.66
C PHE A 40 31.37 -48.77 -8.30
N LEU A 41 31.75 -48.71 -9.59
CA LEU A 41 31.80 -47.47 -10.36
C LEU A 41 30.42 -46.83 -10.51
N ALA A 42 29.38 -47.63 -10.77
CA ALA A 42 28.01 -47.13 -10.81
C ALA A 42 27.56 -46.58 -9.44
N GLY A 43 27.97 -47.21 -8.34
CA GLY A 43 27.73 -46.71 -6.98
C GLY A 43 28.43 -45.38 -6.71
N ILE A 44 29.69 -45.23 -7.11
CA ILE A 44 30.44 -43.97 -7.01
C ILE A 44 29.78 -42.88 -7.86
N LEU A 45 29.46 -43.17 -9.12
CA LEU A 45 28.78 -42.22 -10.02
C LEU A 45 27.40 -41.83 -9.47
N GLY A 46 26.66 -42.79 -8.89
CA GLY A 46 25.40 -42.52 -8.22
C GLY A 46 25.57 -41.61 -7.01
N TYR A 47 26.58 -41.84 -6.17
CA TYR A 47 26.87 -41.01 -5.00
C TYR A 47 27.32 -39.59 -5.38
N VAL A 48 28.26 -39.48 -6.33
CA VAL A 48 28.74 -38.18 -6.84
C VAL A 48 27.61 -37.43 -7.56
N GLY A 49 26.83 -38.13 -8.39
CA GLY A 49 25.67 -37.56 -9.07
C GLY A 49 24.58 -37.10 -8.09
N HIS A 50 24.35 -37.86 -7.01
CA HIS A 50 23.42 -37.49 -5.95
C HIS A 50 23.91 -36.26 -5.16
N GLY A 51 25.19 -36.21 -4.80
CA GLY A 51 25.79 -35.02 -4.16
C GLY A 51 25.69 -33.79 -5.05
N TYR A 52 26.09 -33.91 -6.32
CA TYR A 52 25.96 -32.82 -7.29
C TYR A 52 24.50 -32.36 -7.47
N TYR A 53 23.56 -33.29 -7.53
CA TYR A 53 22.14 -32.94 -7.62
C TYR A 53 21.66 -32.18 -6.38
N ASN A 54 21.98 -32.64 -5.17
CA ASN A 54 21.57 -32.02 -3.92
C ASN A 54 22.21 -30.63 -3.71
N ASP A 55 23.46 -30.44 -4.12
CA ASP A 55 24.20 -29.21 -3.84
C ASP A 55 24.08 -28.17 -4.96
N ALA A 56 23.93 -28.61 -6.22
CA ALA A 56 24.00 -27.74 -7.39
C ALA A 56 22.67 -27.59 -8.16
N ILE A 57 21.70 -28.51 -8.01
CA ILE A 57 20.46 -28.49 -8.80
C ILE A 57 19.23 -28.29 -7.92
N LYS A 58 19.08 -29.11 -6.88
CA LYS A 58 17.93 -29.08 -5.96
C LYS A 58 17.68 -27.68 -5.35
N PRO A 59 18.70 -26.94 -4.87
CA PRO A 59 18.46 -25.66 -4.20
C PRO A 59 17.81 -24.63 -5.11
N PHE A 60 18.05 -24.68 -6.43
CA PHE A 60 17.43 -23.76 -7.40
C PHE A 60 15.90 -23.92 -7.52
N GLN A 61 15.37 -25.11 -7.23
CA GLN A 61 13.94 -25.42 -7.40
C GLN A 61 13.15 -25.30 -6.11
N GLU A 62 13.83 -25.22 -4.96
CA GLU A 62 13.18 -25.09 -3.66
C GLU A 62 12.45 -23.74 -3.56
N ALA A 63 11.23 -23.79 -3.02
CA ALA A 63 10.43 -22.59 -2.77
C ALA A 63 11.09 -21.80 -1.63
N VAL A 64 11.37 -20.53 -1.89
CA VAL A 64 12.04 -19.63 -0.94
C VAL A 64 11.11 -18.55 -0.42
N ILE A 65 10.05 -18.23 -1.17
CA ILE A 65 9.00 -17.29 -0.77
C ILE A 65 7.67 -17.87 -1.22
N LYS A 66 6.67 -17.90 -0.34
CA LYS A 66 5.30 -18.31 -0.66
C LYS A 66 4.32 -17.24 -0.17
N ILE A 67 3.46 -16.76 -1.06
CA ILE A 67 2.40 -15.79 -0.78
C ILE A 67 1.07 -16.42 -1.20
N ASN A 68 0.22 -16.71 -0.22
CA ASN A 68 -1.01 -17.47 -0.41
C ASN A 68 -0.71 -18.79 -1.15
N ASP A 69 -1.26 -18.98 -2.35
CA ASP A 69 -1.03 -20.17 -3.16
C ASP A 69 0.15 -20.06 -4.15
N THR A 70 0.73 -18.87 -4.31
CA THR A 70 1.85 -18.63 -5.23
C THR A 70 3.18 -18.90 -4.54
N SER A 71 4.08 -19.64 -5.20
CA SER A 71 5.43 -19.94 -4.70
C SER A 71 6.51 -19.47 -5.67
N PHE A 72 7.54 -18.83 -5.13
CA PHE A 72 8.72 -18.39 -5.84
C PHE A 72 9.91 -19.24 -5.41
N ASN A 73 10.61 -19.80 -6.40
CA ASN A 73 11.77 -20.64 -6.16
C ASN A 73 13.07 -19.83 -6.14
N MET A 74 14.12 -20.46 -5.63
CA MET A 74 15.44 -19.86 -5.51
C MET A 74 16.01 -19.38 -6.86
N ARG A 75 15.72 -20.08 -7.97
CA ARG A 75 16.13 -19.63 -9.31
C ARG A 75 15.53 -18.27 -9.65
N TYR A 76 14.22 -18.13 -9.49
CA TYR A 76 13.55 -16.85 -9.72
C TYR A 76 14.10 -15.75 -8.81
N TYR A 77 14.37 -16.06 -7.55
CA TYR A 77 14.98 -15.13 -6.60
C TYR A 77 16.38 -14.66 -7.04
N ILE A 78 17.24 -15.58 -7.49
CA ILE A 78 18.58 -15.26 -8.03
C ILE A 78 18.47 -14.40 -9.29
N ASP A 79 17.59 -14.77 -10.23
CA ASP A 79 17.39 -14.02 -11.47
C ASP A 79 16.89 -12.58 -11.17
N MET A 80 16.02 -12.43 -10.17
CA MET A 80 15.54 -11.12 -9.71
C MET A 80 16.66 -10.33 -9.02
N LEU A 81 17.45 -10.97 -8.16
CA LEU A 81 18.60 -10.36 -7.50
C LEU A 81 19.63 -9.86 -8.52
N ASP A 82 19.95 -10.65 -9.54
CA ASP A 82 20.85 -10.23 -10.61
C ASP A 82 20.27 -9.05 -11.39
N ALA A 83 18.98 -9.09 -11.73
CA ALA A 83 18.31 -8.02 -12.45
C ALA A 83 18.32 -6.68 -11.70
N GLN A 84 18.12 -6.70 -10.38
CA GLN A 84 18.07 -5.50 -9.52
C GLN A 84 19.46 -4.96 -9.15
N THR A 85 20.47 -5.83 -9.09
CA THR A 85 21.85 -5.43 -8.75
C THR A 85 22.71 -5.23 -9.98
N LYS A 86 22.12 -5.03 -11.15
CA LYS A 86 22.87 -4.87 -12.40
C LYS A 86 23.70 -3.59 -12.34
N GLY A 87 25.03 -3.72 -12.36
CA GLY A 87 25.96 -2.58 -12.24
C GLY A 87 26.38 -2.25 -10.81
N VAL A 88 25.88 -2.97 -9.80
CA VAL A 88 26.33 -2.88 -8.41
C VAL A 88 26.67 -4.27 -7.86
N GLN A 89 27.49 -4.35 -6.82
CA GLN A 89 27.80 -5.62 -6.21
C GLN A 89 26.60 -6.07 -5.34
N PRO A 90 26.03 -7.28 -5.56
CA PRO A 90 24.99 -7.80 -4.69
C PRO A 90 25.54 -8.05 -3.28
N ASP A 91 24.75 -7.70 -2.28
CA ASP A 91 25.00 -7.95 -0.87
C ASP A 91 23.71 -8.39 -0.16
N GLU A 92 23.81 -8.60 1.16
CA GLU A 92 22.67 -9.04 1.98
C GLU A 92 21.54 -8.01 2.03
N TYR A 93 21.87 -6.71 1.96
CA TYR A 93 20.87 -5.64 1.91
C TYR A 93 20.03 -5.72 0.64
N TYR A 94 20.66 -5.83 -0.54
CA TYR A 94 19.95 -5.99 -1.81
C TYR A 94 19.17 -7.30 -1.87
N ALA A 95 19.71 -8.38 -1.33
CA ALA A 95 19.02 -9.66 -1.22
C ALA A 95 17.70 -9.54 -0.45
N GLN A 96 17.73 -8.91 0.73
CA GLN A 96 16.53 -8.67 1.52
C GLN A 96 15.53 -7.74 0.82
N LEU A 97 16.03 -6.69 0.16
CA LEU A 97 15.22 -5.76 -0.61
C LEU A 97 14.49 -6.47 -1.76
N VAL A 98 15.17 -7.37 -2.48
CA VAL A 98 14.56 -8.20 -3.53
C VAL A 98 13.51 -9.16 -2.97
N ALA A 99 13.77 -9.80 -1.83
CA ALA A 99 12.76 -10.65 -1.18
C ALA A 99 11.48 -9.87 -0.89
N ASN A 100 11.61 -8.66 -0.32
CA ASN A 100 10.48 -7.78 -0.03
C ASN A 100 9.76 -7.33 -1.32
N GLN A 101 10.50 -7.00 -2.39
CA GLN A 101 9.92 -6.63 -3.68
C GLN A 101 9.09 -7.77 -4.29
N ILE A 102 9.54 -9.02 -4.19
CA ILE A 102 8.80 -10.18 -4.71
C ILE A 102 7.46 -10.32 -3.97
N VAL A 103 7.47 -10.19 -2.64
CA VAL A 103 6.25 -10.22 -1.83
C VAL A 103 5.31 -9.09 -2.25
N GLN A 104 5.79 -7.84 -2.28
CA GLN A 104 4.98 -6.67 -2.62
C GLN A 104 4.38 -6.79 -4.03
N ALA A 105 5.18 -7.18 -5.02
CA ALA A 105 4.72 -7.34 -6.40
C ALA A 105 3.61 -8.39 -6.51
N GLU A 106 3.71 -9.50 -5.76
CA GLU A 106 2.69 -10.54 -5.78
C GLU A 106 1.41 -10.12 -5.05
N LEU A 107 1.52 -9.43 -3.92
CA LEU A 107 0.35 -8.86 -3.21
C LEU A 107 -0.39 -7.85 -4.10
N ILE A 108 0.35 -6.97 -4.78
CA ILE A 108 -0.22 -6.03 -5.75
C ILE A 108 -0.93 -6.78 -6.87
N ARG A 109 -0.33 -7.85 -7.40
CA ARG A 109 -0.92 -8.65 -8.47
C ARG A 109 -2.23 -9.32 -8.05
N GLN A 110 -2.25 -9.95 -6.87
CA GLN A 110 -3.44 -10.63 -6.35
C GLN A 110 -4.54 -9.62 -6.01
N GLY A 111 -4.21 -8.55 -5.27
CA GLY A 111 -5.18 -7.53 -4.92
C GLY A 111 -5.72 -6.76 -6.14
N ALA A 112 -4.88 -6.47 -7.15
CA ALA A 112 -5.35 -5.83 -8.38
C ALA A 112 -6.35 -6.72 -9.11
N ASN A 113 -6.11 -8.03 -9.15
CA ASN A 113 -7.03 -8.99 -9.74
C ASN A 113 -8.39 -9.00 -9.03
N ASP A 114 -8.42 -8.87 -7.69
CA ASP A 114 -9.67 -8.78 -6.93
C ASP A 114 -10.49 -7.51 -7.26
N LEU A 115 -9.81 -6.45 -7.69
CA LEU A 115 -10.42 -5.22 -8.20
C LEU A 115 -10.75 -5.28 -9.70
N GLY A 116 -10.49 -6.40 -10.38
CA GLY A 116 -10.65 -6.54 -11.83
C GLY A 116 -9.63 -5.74 -12.65
N ILE A 117 -8.51 -5.34 -12.03
CA ILE A 117 -7.43 -4.59 -12.66
C ILE A 117 -6.34 -5.57 -13.08
N GLU A 118 -6.19 -5.72 -14.40
CA GLU A 118 -5.19 -6.62 -14.98
C GLU A 118 -4.24 -5.88 -15.92
N VAL A 119 -3.09 -6.49 -16.18
CA VAL A 119 -2.14 -6.05 -17.21
C VAL A 119 -2.01 -7.14 -18.25
N ASN A 120 -2.26 -6.80 -19.51
CA ASN A 120 -2.17 -7.76 -20.60
C ASN A 120 -0.73 -7.87 -21.14
N LYS A 121 -0.45 -8.95 -21.87
CA LYS A 121 0.87 -9.22 -22.44
C LYS A 121 1.37 -8.09 -23.35
N GLY A 122 0.48 -7.47 -24.13
CA GLY A 122 0.83 -6.39 -25.04
C GLY A 122 1.32 -5.13 -24.31
N GLU A 123 0.72 -4.80 -23.19
CA GLU A 123 1.16 -3.70 -22.32
C GLU A 123 2.54 -3.96 -21.74
N VAL A 124 2.81 -5.19 -21.28
CA VAL A 124 4.13 -5.59 -20.79
C VAL A 124 5.17 -5.54 -21.90
N ASP A 125 4.86 -6.10 -23.09
CA ASP A 125 5.76 -6.09 -24.24
C ASP A 125 6.13 -4.66 -24.65
N LYS A 126 5.14 -3.74 -24.64
CA LYS A 126 5.36 -2.31 -24.89
C LYS A 126 6.28 -1.69 -23.85
N LYS A 127 6.01 -1.88 -22.54
CA LYS A 127 6.83 -1.32 -21.45
C LYS A 127 8.27 -1.84 -21.49
N ILE A 128 8.47 -3.11 -21.83
CA ILE A 128 9.81 -3.73 -22.01
C ILE A 128 10.56 -3.06 -23.17
N ALA A 129 9.89 -2.88 -24.32
CA ALA A 129 10.49 -2.25 -25.49
C ALA A 129 10.86 -0.77 -25.24
N GLU A 130 9.95 0.00 -24.63
CA GLU A 130 10.17 1.41 -24.28
C GLU A 130 11.31 1.59 -23.29
N SER A 131 11.38 0.71 -22.29
CA SER A 131 12.40 0.77 -21.24
C SER A 131 13.73 0.10 -21.65
N LYS A 132 13.82 -0.45 -22.87
CA LYS A 132 14.97 -1.22 -23.38
C LYS A 132 15.43 -2.32 -22.42
N LEU A 133 14.47 -2.94 -21.75
CA LEU A 133 14.75 -4.00 -20.77
C LEU A 133 14.92 -5.35 -21.48
N PRO A 134 15.72 -6.28 -20.92
CA PRO A 134 15.78 -7.64 -21.43
C PRO A 134 14.41 -8.32 -21.38
N GLY A 135 14.10 -9.18 -22.34
CA GLY A 135 12.80 -9.85 -22.43
C GLY A 135 12.60 -11.05 -21.48
N SER A 136 13.48 -11.23 -20.48
CA SER A 136 13.40 -12.37 -19.56
C SER A 136 12.18 -12.26 -18.63
N LYS A 137 11.82 -13.38 -17.99
CA LYS A 137 10.64 -13.45 -17.10
C LYS A 137 10.69 -12.38 -15.99
N VAL A 138 11.83 -12.21 -15.33
CA VAL A 138 11.96 -11.25 -14.22
C VAL A 138 11.73 -9.80 -14.64
N TYR A 139 12.24 -9.38 -15.80
CA TYR A 139 11.99 -8.02 -16.28
C TYR A 139 10.54 -7.82 -16.70
N ARG A 140 9.91 -8.85 -17.29
CA ARG A 140 8.47 -8.83 -17.61
C ARG A 140 7.63 -8.71 -16.34
N ASP A 141 7.98 -9.45 -15.29
CA ASP A 141 7.29 -9.40 -14.00
C ASP A 141 7.48 -8.04 -13.31
N ILE A 142 8.70 -7.46 -13.35
CA ILE A 142 8.96 -6.09 -12.88
C ILE A 142 8.10 -5.08 -13.67
N ALA A 143 8.06 -5.19 -15.00
CA ALA A 143 7.28 -4.29 -15.84
C ALA A 143 5.77 -4.43 -15.57
N ALA A 144 5.27 -5.65 -15.42
CA ALA A 144 3.88 -5.93 -15.09
C ALA A 144 3.52 -5.35 -13.72
N SER A 145 4.36 -5.55 -12.70
CA SER A 145 4.16 -4.98 -11.36
C SER A 145 4.10 -3.46 -11.39
N LYS A 146 5.01 -2.79 -12.11
CA LYS A 146 4.98 -1.32 -12.28
C LYS A 146 3.70 -0.85 -12.95
N LEU A 147 3.28 -1.51 -14.02
CA LEU A 147 2.04 -1.18 -14.72
C LEU A 147 0.81 -1.38 -13.84
N LEU A 148 0.78 -2.44 -13.02
CA LEU A 148 -0.29 -2.67 -12.06
C LEU A 148 -0.35 -1.56 -11.01
N THR A 149 0.80 -1.15 -10.45
CA THR A 149 0.87 -0.02 -9.52
C THR A 149 0.38 1.28 -10.16
N GLU A 150 0.80 1.58 -11.39
CA GLU A 150 0.32 2.74 -12.15
C GLU A 150 -1.20 2.70 -12.33
N LYS A 151 -1.77 1.54 -12.69
CA LYS A 151 -3.23 1.36 -12.84
C LYS A 151 -3.98 1.49 -11.51
N LEU A 152 -3.45 0.93 -10.43
CA LEU A 152 -4.05 1.03 -9.10
C LEU A 152 -4.07 2.46 -8.60
N LEU A 153 -2.96 3.20 -8.74
CA LEU A 153 -2.92 4.62 -8.40
C LEU A 153 -3.95 5.41 -9.20
N ASN A 154 -4.07 5.16 -10.51
CA ASN A 154 -5.11 5.80 -11.33
C ASN A 154 -6.53 5.42 -10.88
N TYR A 155 -6.75 4.16 -10.50
CA TYR A 155 -8.01 3.70 -9.95
C TYR A 155 -8.37 4.48 -8.68
N PHE A 156 -7.49 4.51 -7.68
CA PHE A 156 -7.75 5.27 -6.44
C PHE A 156 -7.92 6.77 -6.70
N GLY A 157 -7.10 7.35 -7.59
CA GLY A 157 -7.22 8.75 -7.99
C GLY A 157 -8.57 9.06 -8.64
N SER A 158 -9.15 8.14 -9.39
CA SER A 158 -10.47 8.30 -10.01
C SER A 158 -11.65 8.19 -9.03
N GLN A 159 -11.42 7.68 -7.82
CA GLN A 159 -12.42 7.58 -6.77
C GLN A 159 -12.43 8.82 -5.86
N LEU A 160 -11.42 9.69 -5.97
CA LEU A 160 -11.35 10.90 -5.15
C LEU A 160 -12.45 11.89 -5.56
N PRO A 161 -13.11 12.55 -4.59
CA PRO A 161 -14.05 13.63 -4.89
C PRO A 161 -13.32 14.85 -5.46
N ASP A 162 -14.03 15.69 -6.23
CA ASP A 162 -13.45 16.92 -6.78
C ASP A 162 -13.21 18.00 -5.71
N LYS A 163 -14.05 18.01 -4.67
CA LYS A 163 -14.01 18.95 -3.56
C LYS A 163 -14.10 18.21 -2.23
N MET A 164 -13.45 18.77 -1.20
CA MET A 164 -13.49 18.26 0.16
C MET A 164 -13.42 19.41 1.17
N GLU A 165 -13.89 19.17 2.39
CA GLU A 165 -13.62 20.06 3.51
C GLU A 165 -12.10 20.11 3.76
N GLN A 166 -11.57 21.33 3.88
CA GLN A 166 -10.14 21.57 4.02
C GLN A 166 -9.91 22.68 5.04
N ALA A 167 -8.73 22.69 5.65
CA ALA A 167 -8.27 23.79 6.46
C ALA A 167 -6.90 24.26 5.98
N TYR A 168 -6.71 25.58 5.90
CA TYR A 168 -5.37 26.13 5.77
C TYR A 168 -4.65 26.05 7.12
N ILE A 169 -3.64 25.19 7.21
CA ILE A 169 -2.93 24.92 8.47
C ILE A 169 -1.43 25.19 8.36
N GLN A 170 -0.88 25.73 9.45
CA GLN A 170 0.54 25.67 9.74
C GLN A 170 0.76 24.72 10.92
N LEU A 171 1.70 23.79 10.79
CA LEU A 171 1.92 22.71 11.76
C LEU A 171 3.37 22.66 12.21
N MET A 172 3.62 22.37 13.48
CA MET A 172 4.97 22.18 14.02
C MET A 172 4.97 21.10 15.10
N LEU A 173 5.85 20.10 14.95
CA LEU A 173 6.08 19.09 15.99
C LEU A 173 7.18 19.56 16.94
N LEU A 174 6.89 19.58 18.23
CA LEU A 174 7.77 20.09 19.29
C LEU A 174 8.09 19.03 20.33
N GLU A 175 9.27 19.16 20.96
CA GLU A 175 9.84 18.17 21.89
C GLU A 175 9.11 18.10 23.24
N GLY A 176 8.32 19.11 23.58
CA GLY A 176 7.67 19.13 24.89
C GLY A 176 6.86 20.40 25.17
N ARG A 177 6.12 20.35 26.28
CA ARG A 177 5.19 21.42 26.69
C ARG A 177 5.88 22.77 26.89
N GLU A 178 7.07 22.78 27.51
CA GLU A 178 7.80 24.02 27.76
C GLU A 178 8.25 24.69 26.46
N VAL A 179 8.71 23.89 25.49
CA VAL A 179 9.07 24.36 24.15
C VAL A 179 7.82 24.87 23.42
N ALA A 180 6.71 24.13 23.48
CA ALA A 180 5.43 24.55 22.91
C ALA A 180 4.95 25.90 23.48
N ASN A 181 4.96 26.08 24.79
CA ASN A 181 4.57 27.34 25.43
C ASN A 181 5.48 28.51 25.00
N ASN A 182 6.80 28.28 24.92
CA ASN A 182 7.76 29.28 24.46
C ASN A 182 7.51 29.70 23.01
N VAL A 183 7.34 28.72 22.11
CA VAL A 183 7.07 28.98 20.69
C VAL A 183 5.74 29.70 20.50
N THR A 184 4.68 29.30 21.22
CA THR A 184 3.38 30.00 21.21
C THR A 184 3.53 31.47 21.60
N ALA A 185 4.22 31.76 22.71
CA ALA A 185 4.44 33.14 23.17
C ALA A 185 5.23 33.98 22.13
N LYS A 186 6.23 33.38 21.46
CA LYS A 186 6.98 34.05 20.39
C LYS A 186 6.10 34.35 19.16
N LEU A 187 5.21 33.43 18.78
CA LEU A 187 4.28 33.61 17.67
C LEU A 187 3.20 34.67 17.98
N GLU A 188 2.66 34.68 19.19
CA GLU A 188 1.72 35.70 19.67
C GLU A 188 2.35 37.10 19.70
N ALA A 189 3.66 37.19 19.96
CA ALA A 189 4.43 38.42 19.86
C ALA A 189 4.76 38.86 18.42
N GLY A 190 4.23 38.17 17.39
CA GLY A 190 4.47 38.47 15.98
C GLY A 190 5.70 37.78 15.38
N GLY A 191 6.21 36.74 16.02
CA GLY A 191 7.32 35.92 15.50
C GLY A 191 6.99 35.23 14.18
N ASN A 192 8.03 34.95 13.38
CA ASN A 192 7.90 34.27 12.10
C ASN A 192 7.80 32.74 12.30
N PHE A 193 6.71 32.12 11.82
CA PHE A 193 6.46 30.69 11.99
C PHE A 193 7.54 29.81 11.36
N THR A 194 7.99 30.13 10.14
CA THR A 194 9.01 29.37 9.42
C THR A 194 10.35 29.39 10.16
N ALA A 195 10.77 30.55 10.67
CA ALA A 195 12.01 30.65 11.45
C ALA A 195 11.95 29.83 12.75
N LEU A 196 10.79 29.83 13.41
CA LEU A 196 10.59 29.04 14.64
C LEU A 196 10.47 27.54 14.35
N LEU A 197 9.95 27.13 13.19
CA LEU A 197 9.95 25.74 12.74
C LEU A 197 11.38 25.21 12.60
N GLU A 198 12.24 25.95 11.92
CA GLU A 198 13.66 25.58 11.73
C GLU A 198 14.43 25.48 13.06
N GLU A 199 14.11 26.37 14.01
CA GLU A 199 14.80 26.42 15.30
C GLU A 199 14.31 25.35 16.29
N PHE A 200 12.99 25.09 16.35
CA PHE A 200 12.38 24.31 17.44
C PHE A 200 11.74 23.00 17.01
N SER A 201 11.50 22.75 15.72
CA SER A 201 10.79 21.55 15.32
C SER A 201 11.65 20.29 15.46
N CYS A 202 11.04 19.24 16.01
CA CYS A 202 11.65 17.90 16.06
C CYS A 202 11.73 17.23 14.68
N ASP A 203 10.88 17.68 13.75
CA ASP A 203 10.81 17.17 12.38
C ASP A 203 10.35 18.29 11.44
N PRO A 204 11.29 19.12 10.95
CA PRO A 204 10.96 20.24 10.07
C PRO A 204 10.32 19.81 8.75
N ASP A 205 10.51 18.56 8.31
CA ASP A 205 10.00 18.05 7.03
C ASP A 205 8.49 17.73 7.08
N ILE A 206 7.95 17.48 8.28
CA ILE A 206 6.52 17.16 8.52
C ILE A 206 5.70 18.42 8.84
N GLY A 207 6.36 19.52 9.19
CA GLY A 207 5.74 20.78 9.57
C GLY A 207 5.83 21.89 8.51
N GLY A 208 5.48 23.11 8.94
CA GLY A 208 5.48 24.31 8.12
C GLY A 208 4.10 24.72 7.64
N ASP A 209 4.08 25.49 6.56
CA ASP A 209 2.84 25.88 5.90
C ASP A 209 2.40 24.75 4.97
N LEU A 210 1.35 24.05 5.36
CA LEU A 210 0.82 22.91 4.61
C LEU A 210 -0.24 23.34 3.60
N GLY A 211 -0.61 24.63 3.60
CA GLY A 211 -1.69 25.17 2.78
C GLY A 211 -3.04 24.53 3.11
N TRP A 212 -3.93 24.55 2.13
CA TRP A 212 -5.21 23.85 2.17
C TRP A 212 -4.99 22.35 2.19
N LEU A 213 -5.39 21.74 3.30
CA LEU A 213 -5.20 20.32 3.53
C LEU A 213 -6.51 19.69 4.05
N PRO A 214 -6.93 18.54 3.50
CA PRO A 214 -7.97 17.73 4.09
C PRO A 214 -7.57 17.08 5.41
N ALA A 215 -8.56 16.80 6.25
CA ALA A 215 -8.38 16.12 7.53
C ALA A 215 -7.71 14.75 7.38
N GLU A 216 -7.97 14.04 6.28
CA GLU A 216 -7.44 12.71 5.97
C GLU A 216 -5.92 12.68 5.76
N LEU A 217 -5.33 13.83 5.45
CA LEU A 217 -3.89 13.99 5.26
C LEU A 217 -3.16 14.49 6.51
N MET A 218 -3.89 14.69 7.61
CA MET A 218 -3.33 15.18 8.88
C MET A 218 -3.17 14.04 9.89
N PRO A 219 -2.28 14.20 10.89
CA PRO A 219 -2.33 13.37 12.08
C PRO A 219 -3.74 13.42 12.70
N SER A 220 -4.30 12.28 13.11
CA SER A 220 -5.69 12.21 13.58
C SER A 220 -5.99 13.18 14.71
N ILE A 221 -5.06 13.32 15.67
CA ILE A 221 -5.19 14.26 16.79
C ILE A 221 -5.23 15.74 16.36
N VAL A 222 -4.59 16.06 15.23
CA VAL A 222 -4.61 17.40 14.63
C VAL A 222 -5.96 17.61 13.93
N ALA A 223 -6.39 16.64 13.11
CA ALA A 223 -7.66 16.67 12.40
C ALA A 223 -8.85 16.87 13.36
N ASP A 224 -8.89 16.08 14.45
CA ASP A 224 -9.97 16.10 15.44
C ASP A 224 -10.11 17.47 16.15
N ALA A 225 -9.02 18.23 16.24
CA ALA A 225 -9.00 19.50 16.95
C ALA A 225 -9.37 20.71 16.09
N ILE A 226 -9.30 20.60 14.75
CA ILE A 226 -9.55 21.71 13.83
C ILE A 226 -10.93 22.36 14.02
N PRO A 227 -12.04 21.62 14.20
CA PRO A 227 -13.36 22.22 14.36
C PRO A 227 -13.45 23.23 15.51
N ASP A 228 -12.62 23.04 16.55
CA ASP A 228 -12.63 23.84 17.77
C ASP A 228 -11.64 25.02 17.74
N ILE A 229 -10.79 25.15 16.70
CA ILE A 229 -9.76 26.19 16.60
C ILE A 229 -10.32 27.39 15.81
N LYS A 230 -10.24 28.59 16.40
CA LYS A 230 -10.66 29.82 15.72
C LYS A 230 -9.64 30.28 14.66
N PRO A 231 -10.06 31.00 13.61
CA PRO A 231 -9.13 31.64 12.68
C PRO A 231 -8.05 32.44 13.42
N ALA A 232 -6.79 32.24 13.00
CA ALA A 232 -5.58 32.81 13.58
C ALA A 232 -5.24 32.40 15.03
N GLU A 233 -6.03 31.53 15.67
CA GLU A 233 -5.70 30.94 16.97
C GLU A 233 -4.53 29.96 16.82
N ILE A 234 -3.61 30.01 17.79
CA ILE A 234 -2.50 29.06 17.92
C ILE A 234 -2.85 28.09 19.04
N ARG A 235 -2.87 26.79 18.74
CA ARG A 235 -3.19 25.74 19.71
C ARG A 235 -2.07 24.70 19.79
N SER A 236 -1.69 24.33 21.00
CA SER A 236 -0.78 23.21 21.26
C SER A 236 -1.53 21.97 21.75
N ILE A 237 -1.26 20.81 21.19
CA ILE A 237 -1.91 19.54 21.54
C ILE A 237 -0.84 18.50 21.87
N SER A 238 -1.02 17.78 22.98
CA SER A 238 -0.09 16.72 23.40
C SER A 238 -0.37 15.44 22.62
N ASP A 239 0.66 14.89 21.96
CA ASP A 239 0.60 13.62 21.26
C ASP A 239 1.51 12.59 21.95
N ASN A 240 0.88 11.61 22.60
CA ASN A 240 1.57 10.55 23.32
C ASN A 240 1.96 9.37 22.42
N SER A 241 1.61 9.40 21.13
CA SER A 241 1.87 8.33 20.15
C SER A 241 3.19 8.49 19.40
N VAL A 242 3.81 9.67 19.44
CA VAL A 242 5.12 9.92 18.83
C VAL A 242 6.20 9.16 19.61
N THR A 243 6.97 8.33 18.91
CA THR A 243 7.94 7.35 19.45
C THR A 243 9.10 7.94 20.26
N LYS A 244 9.23 9.28 20.32
CA LYS A 244 10.08 9.97 21.28
C LYS A 244 9.17 10.52 22.37
N SER A 245 9.20 9.89 23.53
CA SER A 245 8.49 10.26 24.75
C SER A 245 8.18 11.77 24.85
N ILE A 246 6.90 12.12 24.68
CA ILE A 246 6.29 13.47 24.80
C ILE A 246 6.47 14.37 23.55
N GLY A 247 5.59 14.27 22.54
CA GLY A 247 5.51 15.23 21.44
C GLY A 247 4.35 16.22 21.61
N TYR A 248 4.52 17.49 21.20
CA TYR A 248 3.42 18.46 21.13
C TYR A 248 3.26 18.97 19.69
N TRP A 249 2.04 18.88 19.14
CA TRP A 249 1.68 19.55 17.90
C TRP A 249 1.28 20.98 18.18
N LEU A 250 1.96 21.95 17.58
CA LEU A 250 1.51 23.33 17.51
C LEU A 250 0.84 23.54 16.16
N ILE A 251 -0.43 23.93 16.21
CA ILE A 251 -1.30 24.12 15.05
C ILE A 251 -1.72 25.58 15.03
N LYS A 252 -1.60 26.21 13.86
CA LYS A 252 -2.20 27.49 13.58
C LYS A 252 -3.11 27.34 12.37
N VAL A 253 -4.40 27.54 12.57
CA VAL A 253 -5.38 27.59 11.47
C VAL A 253 -5.44 29.04 11.00
N THR A 254 -4.88 29.35 9.85
CA THR A 254 -4.86 30.74 9.30
C THR A 254 -6.08 31.07 8.46
N ASP A 255 -6.97 30.10 8.34
CA ASP A 255 -8.15 30.18 7.52
C ASP A 255 -9.22 31.06 8.16
N ASN A 256 -9.54 32.18 7.50
CA ASN A 256 -10.61 33.12 7.87
C ASN A 256 -11.90 32.86 7.07
N ASP A 257 -12.03 31.69 6.46
CA ASP A 257 -13.19 31.39 5.64
C ASP A 257 -14.47 31.30 6.47
N GLU A 258 -15.34 32.28 6.27
CA GLU A 258 -16.70 32.34 6.83
C GLU A 258 -17.59 31.23 6.26
N GLN A 259 -17.14 30.51 5.22
CA GLN A 259 -17.89 29.45 4.53
C GLN A 259 -17.55 28.03 5.02
N LYS A 260 -16.88 27.89 6.17
CA LYS A 260 -16.67 26.57 6.80
C LYS A 260 -17.97 25.98 7.34
N GLY A 261 -18.36 24.81 6.83
CA GLY A 261 -19.53 24.06 7.29
C GLY A 261 -20.58 23.89 6.21
N ILE A 262 -21.85 24.10 6.55
CA ILE A 262 -22.98 23.99 5.61
C ILE A 262 -23.72 25.31 5.50
N TYR A 263 -24.10 25.71 4.29
CA TYR A 263 -25.13 26.74 4.10
C TYR A 263 -26.49 26.05 4.10
N ALA A 264 -27.29 26.29 5.13
CA ALA A 264 -28.52 25.53 5.36
C ALA A 264 -29.76 26.42 5.46
N HIS A 265 -30.84 25.95 4.85
CA HIS A 265 -32.19 26.40 5.19
C HIS A 265 -32.86 25.34 6.07
N ALA A 266 -33.56 25.78 7.11
CA ALA A 266 -34.30 24.87 7.98
C ALA A 266 -35.66 25.43 8.40
N MET A 267 -36.60 24.52 8.62
CA MET A 267 -37.89 24.79 9.24
C MET A 267 -38.05 23.94 10.48
N LEU A 268 -38.53 24.56 11.57
CA LEU A 268 -38.97 23.85 12.76
C LEU A 268 -40.50 23.80 12.75
N LEU A 269 -41.06 22.60 12.69
CA LEU A 269 -42.49 22.34 12.53
C LEU A 269 -43.10 21.71 13.77
N SER A 270 -44.40 21.90 13.96
CA SER A 270 -45.09 21.57 15.22
C SER A 270 -45.33 20.07 15.39
N SER A 271 -45.43 19.31 14.31
CA SER A 271 -45.75 17.88 14.32
C SER A 271 -45.05 17.13 13.19
N GLU A 272 -45.00 15.81 13.32
CA GLU A 272 -44.43 14.94 12.30
C GLU A 272 -45.28 14.94 11.04
N GLU A 273 -46.60 14.98 11.21
CA GLU A 273 -47.59 15.01 10.14
C GLU A 273 -47.43 16.28 9.31
N GLU A 274 -47.39 17.45 9.95
CA GLU A 274 -47.13 18.73 9.28
C GLU A 274 -45.78 18.70 8.54
N ALA A 275 -44.73 18.15 9.17
CA ALA A 275 -43.42 18.04 8.54
C ALA A 275 -43.39 17.10 7.33
N LYS A 276 -44.17 16.02 7.35
CA LYS A 276 -44.33 15.12 6.19
C LYS A 276 -45.09 15.78 5.06
N GLU A 277 -46.15 16.53 5.36
CA GLU A 277 -46.93 17.28 4.36
C GLU A 277 -46.07 18.35 3.69
N ILE A 278 -45.39 19.18 4.48
CA ILE A 278 -44.48 20.21 3.97
C ILE A 278 -43.35 19.61 3.13
N LYS A 279 -42.77 18.47 3.56
CA LYS A 279 -41.76 17.78 2.74
C LYS A 279 -42.34 17.33 1.39
N ALA A 280 -43.57 16.78 1.36
CA ALA A 280 -44.20 16.33 0.13
C ALA A 280 -44.46 17.50 -0.85
N GLU A 281 -44.82 18.67 -0.33
CA GLU A 281 -44.95 19.90 -1.12
C GLU A 281 -43.59 20.36 -1.68
N LEU A 282 -42.54 20.34 -0.87
CA LEU A 282 -41.18 20.67 -1.30
C LEU A 282 -40.64 19.71 -2.36
N ASP A 283 -40.88 18.40 -2.19
CA ASP A 283 -40.53 17.37 -3.18
C ASP A 283 -41.31 17.57 -4.49
N SER A 284 -42.48 18.21 -4.43
CA SER A 284 -43.31 18.59 -5.59
C SER A 284 -42.93 19.95 -6.21
N GLY A 285 -41.87 20.60 -5.70
CA GLY A 285 -41.33 21.84 -6.25
C GLY A 285 -41.85 23.13 -5.60
N ALA A 286 -42.49 23.05 -4.43
CA ALA A 286 -42.87 24.24 -3.66
C ALA A 286 -41.64 25.04 -3.19
N ASP A 287 -41.82 26.35 -2.98
CA ASP A 287 -40.75 27.24 -2.54
C ASP A 287 -40.49 27.09 -1.02
N PHE A 288 -39.26 26.73 -0.67
CA PHE A 288 -38.86 26.50 0.73
C PHE A 288 -39.01 27.76 1.59
N ALA A 289 -38.66 28.94 1.06
CA ALA A 289 -38.72 30.18 1.82
C ALA A 289 -40.16 30.62 2.10
N GLN A 290 -41.08 30.36 1.17
CA GLN A 290 -42.51 30.62 1.37
C GLN A 290 -43.10 29.71 2.45
N LEU A 291 -42.83 28.39 2.37
CA LEU A 291 -43.30 27.44 3.38
C LEU A 291 -42.68 27.73 4.76
N ALA A 292 -41.41 28.12 4.81
CA ALA A 292 -40.75 28.54 6.05
C ALA A 292 -41.45 29.75 6.67
N LYS A 293 -41.69 30.80 5.88
CA LYS A 293 -42.42 32.01 6.32
C LYS A 293 -43.83 31.75 6.80
N GLN A 294 -44.47 30.67 6.35
CA GLN A 294 -45.82 30.34 6.76
C GLN A 294 -45.83 29.44 8.00
N TYR A 295 -45.08 28.33 7.96
CA TYR A 295 -45.22 27.22 8.91
C TYR A 295 -44.09 27.12 9.94
N SER A 296 -42.90 27.65 9.67
CA SER A 296 -41.77 27.53 10.61
C SER A 296 -42.07 28.23 11.94
N GLN A 297 -41.61 27.61 13.02
CA GLN A 297 -41.60 28.14 14.39
C GLN A 297 -40.22 28.66 14.81
N HIS A 298 -39.20 28.51 13.95
CA HIS A 298 -37.84 28.98 14.22
C HIS A 298 -37.67 30.48 13.89
N GLU A 299 -36.74 31.17 14.54
CA GLU A 299 -36.45 32.61 14.35
C GLU A 299 -36.10 32.99 12.90
N SER A 300 -35.56 32.04 12.12
CA SER A 300 -35.26 32.24 10.69
C SER A 300 -36.49 32.23 9.78
N LYS A 301 -37.71 32.09 10.33
CA LYS A 301 -38.98 32.15 9.58
C LYS A 301 -39.03 33.35 8.63
N ASP A 302 -38.72 34.54 9.13
CA ASP A 302 -38.87 35.79 8.38
C ASP A 302 -37.82 35.93 7.25
N THR A 303 -36.69 35.24 7.38
CA THR A 303 -35.66 35.12 6.33
C THR A 303 -35.86 33.91 5.43
N GLY A 304 -37.02 33.24 5.48
CA GLY A 304 -37.30 32.09 4.62
C GLY A 304 -36.62 30.79 5.05
N GLY A 305 -36.33 30.68 6.35
CA GLY A 305 -35.67 29.52 6.92
C GLY A 305 -34.14 29.57 6.81
N ASP A 306 -33.56 30.64 6.27
CA ASP A 306 -32.12 30.79 6.07
C ASP A 306 -31.37 30.86 7.40
N LEU A 307 -30.44 29.91 7.61
CA LEU A 307 -29.57 29.86 8.78
C LEU A 307 -28.15 30.36 8.51
N GLY A 308 -27.84 30.73 7.27
CA GLY A 308 -26.48 31.06 6.84
C GLY A 308 -25.54 29.85 6.88
N TRP A 309 -24.24 30.14 6.99
CA TRP A 309 -23.19 29.15 7.21
C TRP A 309 -23.19 28.67 8.65
N LEU A 310 -23.30 27.36 8.84
CA LEU A 310 -23.30 26.71 10.15
C LEU A 310 -22.16 25.70 10.25
N LYS A 311 -21.45 25.73 11.36
CA LYS A 311 -20.55 24.66 11.78
C LYS A 311 -21.27 23.64 12.63
N LYS A 312 -20.72 22.42 12.67
CA LYS A 312 -21.26 21.35 13.51
C LYS A 312 -21.19 21.80 14.98
N GLY A 313 -22.27 21.60 15.72
CA GLY A 313 -22.42 22.00 17.12
C GLY A 313 -22.95 23.43 17.32
N GLU A 314 -22.95 24.28 16.28
CA GLU A 314 -23.32 25.70 16.43
C GLU A 314 -24.81 25.89 16.75
N LYS A 315 -25.68 24.99 16.26
CA LYS A 315 -27.11 25.02 16.60
C LYS A 315 -27.46 24.38 17.94
N GLY A 316 -26.51 23.72 18.61
CA GLY A 316 -26.76 23.05 19.89
C GLY A 316 -27.75 21.88 19.85
N SER A 317 -28.10 21.38 18.65
CA SER A 317 -28.95 20.20 18.46
C SER A 317 -28.18 19.11 17.74
N GLU A 318 -27.81 18.05 18.48
CA GLU A 318 -27.15 16.87 17.91
C GLU A 318 -27.99 16.22 16.80
N THR A 319 -29.33 16.27 16.94
CA THR A 319 -30.24 15.68 15.96
C THR A 319 -30.30 16.49 14.67
N PHE A 320 -30.23 17.83 14.77
CA PHE A 320 -30.07 18.70 13.60
C PHE A 320 -28.75 18.42 12.89
N ASP A 321 -27.63 18.40 13.64
CA ASP A 321 -26.30 18.20 13.05
C ASP A 321 -26.17 16.84 12.36
N ALA A 322 -26.72 15.79 12.97
CA ALA A 322 -26.68 14.43 12.41
C ALA A 322 -27.32 14.35 11.02
N ILE A 323 -28.37 15.15 10.76
CA ILE A 323 -29.00 15.19 9.43
C ILE A 323 -28.41 16.25 8.52
N ALA A 324 -28.13 17.44 9.01
CA ALA A 324 -27.72 18.57 8.19
C ALA A 324 -26.35 18.33 7.54
N PHE A 325 -25.40 17.73 8.26
CA PHE A 325 -24.05 17.47 7.73
C PHE A 325 -23.96 16.20 6.85
N THR A 326 -24.97 15.33 6.89
CA THR A 326 -25.01 14.11 6.06
C THR A 326 -25.89 14.25 4.82
N LEU A 327 -26.71 15.29 4.73
CA LEU A 327 -27.62 15.53 3.62
C LEU A 327 -26.87 15.91 2.34
N GLU A 328 -27.38 15.42 1.20
CA GLU A 328 -26.93 15.82 -0.14
C GLU A 328 -27.33 17.27 -0.45
N LEU A 329 -26.53 17.95 -1.29
CA LEU A 329 -26.85 19.29 -1.76
C LEU A 329 -28.22 19.32 -2.46
N ASN A 330 -28.99 20.35 -2.16
CA ASN A 330 -30.31 20.64 -2.69
C ASN A 330 -31.39 19.59 -2.42
N LYS A 331 -31.12 18.56 -1.59
CA LYS A 331 -32.13 17.62 -1.11
C LYS A 331 -32.79 18.11 0.18
N VAL A 332 -34.05 17.74 0.37
CA VAL A 332 -34.82 18.03 1.58
C VAL A 332 -34.78 16.80 2.48
N SER A 333 -34.43 16.99 3.75
CA SER A 333 -34.34 15.92 4.72
C SER A 333 -35.71 15.29 5.02
N PRO A 334 -35.76 14.03 5.46
CA PRO A 334 -36.86 13.53 6.26
C PRO A 334 -37.13 14.43 7.49
N PRO A 335 -38.37 14.47 8.01
CA PRO A 335 -38.65 15.11 9.30
C PRO A 335 -37.86 14.48 10.44
N VAL A 336 -37.17 15.30 11.22
CA VAL A 336 -36.37 14.85 12.36
C VAL A 336 -36.84 15.51 13.64
N LYS A 337 -37.27 14.71 14.61
CA LYS A 337 -37.71 15.22 15.90
C LYS A 337 -36.53 15.76 16.70
N ASP A 338 -36.61 17.02 17.12
CA ASP A 338 -35.64 17.61 18.04
C ASP A 338 -35.97 17.30 19.51
N LYS A 339 -34.95 17.26 20.36
CA LYS A 339 -35.07 17.01 21.80
C LYS A 339 -35.24 18.28 22.63
N LEU A 340 -35.25 19.46 22.00
CA LEU A 340 -35.49 20.73 22.69
C LEU A 340 -36.85 20.69 23.42
N GLU A 341 -36.90 21.20 24.65
CA GLU A 341 -38.04 21.12 25.58
C GLU A 341 -39.28 21.93 25.15
N THR A 342 -39.79 21.70 23.95
CA THR A 342 -41.03 22.29 23.44
C THR A 342 -41.97 21.19 22.97
N GLN A 343 -43.28 21.40 23.17
CA GLN A 343 -44.30 20.48 22.70
C GLN A 343 -44.38 20.57 21.18
N GLY A 344 -43.74 19.61 20.49
CA GLY A 344 -43.68 19.59 19.04
C GLY A 344 -42.48 20.35 18.50
N GLY A 345 -41.66 19.69 17.69
CA GLY A 345 -40.44 20.26 17.12
C GLY A 345 -39.78 19.27 16.17
N TYR A 346 -40.13 19.36 14.89
CA TYR A 346 -39.57 18.55 13.81
C TYR A 346 -38.80 19.44 12.83
N TRP A 347 -37.52 19.12 12.63
CA TRP A 347 -36.68 19.76 11.63
C TRP A 347 -36.94 19.19 10.24
N VAL A 348 -37.09 20.09 9.28
CA VAL A 348 -36.92 19.83 7.85
C VAL A 348 -35.79 20.74 7.37
N VAL A 349 -34.72 20.14 6.83
CA VAL A 349 -33.48 20.82 6.47
C VAL A 349 -33.20 20.66 4.97
N LYS A 350 -32.65 21.70 4.35
CA LYS A 350 -32.13 21.67 2.98
C LYS A 350 -30.75 22.34 2.96
N ILE A 351 -29.75 21.64 2.44
CA ILE A 351 -28.39 22.17 2.29
C ILE A 351 -28.24 22.78 0.91
N LEU A 352 -27.82 24.03 0.84
CA LEU A 352 -27.62 24.76 -0.41
C LEU A 352 -26.17 24.77 -0.84
N ASP A 353 -25.25 24.79 0.13
CA ASP A 353 -23.82 24.78 -0.13
C ASP A 353 -23.05 24.09 1.02
N LYS A 354 -21.82 23.65 0.73
CA LYS A 354 -20.88 23.07 1.69
C LYS A 354 -19.55 23.79 1.55
N GLY A 355 -18.86 24.01 2.66
CA GLY A 355 -17.52 24.60 2.75
C GLY A 355 -16.45 23.66 2.22
N GLU A 356 -16.64 23.17 1.00
CA GLU A 356 -15.76 22.22 0.33
C GLU A 356 -14.99 22.96 -0.77
N TRP A 357 -13.67 22.83 -0.69
CA TRP A 357 -12.75 23.46 -1.62
C TRP A 357 -12.25 22.43 -2.63
N GLU A 358 -11.96 22.88 -3.85
CA GLU A 358 -11.34 22.02 -4.84
C GLU A 358 -10.01 21.48 -4.29
N LEU A 359 -9.79 20.19 -4.47
CA LEU A 359 -8.52 19.58 -4.10
C LEU A 359 -7.45 20.06 -5.09
N ASN A 360 -6.38 20.67 -4.57
CA ASN A 360 -5.21 20.97 -5.38
C ASN A 360 -4.46 19.68 -5.76
N ASP A 361 -3.61 19.75 -6.78
CA ASP A 361 -2.89 18.57 -7.31
C ASP A 361 -2.06 17.84 -6.26
N LYS A 362 -1.46 18.58 -5.31
CA LYS A 362 -0.68 18.00 -4.21
C LYS A 362 -1.57 17.21 -3.25
N ALA A 363 -2.72 17.74 -2.87
CA ALA A 363 -3.70 17.07 -2.02
C ALA A 363 -4.26 15.82 -2.71
N LYS A 364 -4.61 15.91 -4.00
CA LYS A 364 -5.05 14.76 -4.81
C LYS A 364 -3.98 13.67 -4.85
N GLU A 365 -2.73 14.03 -5.10
CA GLU A 365 -1.62 13.08 -5.14
C GLU A 365 -1.42 12.38 -3.78
N SER A 366 -1.44 13.14 -2.69
CA SER A 366 -1.29 12.59 -1.34
C SER A 366 -2.45 11.67 -0.95
N LEU A 367 -3.69 12.05 -1.24
CA LEU A 367 -4.88 11.21 -0.98
C LEU A 367 -4.84 9.91 -1.79
N LYS A 368 -4.51 10.00 -3.08
CA LYS A 368 -4.34 8.84 -3.96
C LYS A 368 -3.31 7.85 -3.41
N ASN A 369 -2.16 8.36 -2.96
CA ASN A 369 -1.11 7.53 -2.37
C ASN A 369 -1.53 6.95 -1.01
N LYS A 370 -2.24 7.73 -0.19
CA LYS A 370 -2.81 7.26 1.08
C LYS A 370 -3.77 6.10 0.85
N ASP A 371 -4.76 6.26 -0.03
CA ASP A 371 -5.76 5.22 -0.31
C ASP A 371 -5.13 3.94 -0.86
N PHE A 372 -4.14 4.08 -1.76
CA PHE A 372 -3.34 2.95 -2.23
C PHE A 372 -2.60 2.24 -1.08
N ASN A 373 -1.96 3.00 -0.19
CA ASN A 373 -1.20 2.44 0.92
C ASN A 373 -2.12 1.76 1.95
N ASP A 374 -3.26 2.36 2.27
CA ASP A 374 -4.27 1.79 3.17
C ASP A 374 -4.80 0.47 2.59
N TRP A 375 -5.15 0.46 1.31
CA TRP A 375 -5.54 -0.75 0.61
C TRP A 375 -4.43 -1.81 0.62
N PHE A 376 -3.18 -1.43 0.31
CA PHE A 376 -2.05 -2.36 0.28
C PHE A 376 -1.75 -2.95 1.66
N SER A 377 -1.91 -2.16 2.73
CA SER A 377 -1.79 -2.61 4.11
C SER A 377 -2.82 -3.70 4.44
N VAL A 378 -4.07 -3.52 3.99
CA VAL A 378 -5.13 -4.55 4.12
C VAL A 378 -4.75 -5.82 3.34
N GLN A 379 -4.23 -5.69 2.11
CA GLN A 379 -3.79 -6.85 1.32
C GLN A 379 -2.67 -7.63 2.01
N SER A 380 -1.69 -6.93 2.58
CA SER A 380 -0.58 -7.54 3.32
C SER A 380 -1.07 -8.26 4.57
N THR A 381 -1.98 -7.63 5.33
CA THR A 381 -2.52 -8.17 6.59
C THR A 381 -3.38 -9.42 6.37
N ASN A 382 -4.14 -9.46 5.27
CA ASN A 382 -5.03 -10.58 4.94
C ASN A 382 -4.31 -11.74 4.24
N SER A 383 -3.02 -11.59 3.88
CA SER A 383 -2.27 -12.60 3.13
C SER A 383 -1.40 -13.47 4.01
N THR A 384 -1.23 -14.73 3.63
CA THR A 384 -0.28 -15.65 4.25
C THR A 384 1.08 -15.54 3.55
N ILE A 385 2.06 -14.94 4.20
CA ILE A 385 3.41 -14.72 3.67
C ILE A 385 4.40 -15.61 4.43
N ASN A 386 5.02 -16.57 3.75
CA ASN A 386 6.06 -17.41 4.30
C ASN A 386 7.38 -17.16 3.56
N SER A 387 8.42 -16.79 4.29
CA SER A 387 9.79 -16.72 3.78
C SER A 387 10.60 -17.89 4.33
N TYR A 388 11.27 -18.61 3.43
CA TYR A 388 12.19 -19.71 3.72
C TYR A 388 13.65 -19.31 3.43
N LEU A 389 13.92 -18.02 3.25
CA LEU A 389 15.27 -17.48 3.04
C LEU A 389 16.02 -17.39 4.37
N SER A 390 16.93 -18.33 4.62
CA SER A 390 17.94 -18.21 5.69
C SER A 390 19.14 -17.39 5.25
N GLY A 391 20.00 -16.98 6.18
CA GLY A 391 21.28 -16.31 5.86
C GLY A 391 22.19 -17.14 4.96
N GLU A 392 22.15 -18.48 5.07
CA GLU A 392 22.87 -19.38 4.17
C GLU A 392 22.28 -19.35 2.75
N ASN A 393 20.95 -19.35 2.63
CA ASN A 393 20.27 -19.25 1.35
C ASN A 393 20.58 -17.93 0.64
N ILE A 394 20.58 -16.81 1.39
CA ILE A 394 20.92 -15.48 0.88
C ILE A 394 22.36 -15.43 0.41
N SER A 395 23.30 -15.89 1.25
CA SER A 395 24.74 -15.94 0.90
C SER A 395 24.98 -16.76 -0.37
N TRP A 396 24.31 -17.91 -0.46
CA TRP A 396 24.39 -18.78 -1.63
C TRP A 396 23.85 -18.10 -2.90
N ALA A 397 22.71 -17.42 -2.81
CA ALA A 397 22.13 -16.69 -3.93
C ALA A 397 23.06 -15.57 -4.44
N ILE A 398 23.65 -14.78 -3.54
CA ILE A 398 24.63 -13.73 -3.86
C ILE A 398 25.82 -14.33 -4.61
N GLN A 399 26.38 -15.45 -4.12
CA GLN A 399 27.48 -16.13 -4.79
C GLN A 399 27.10 -16.60 -6.20
N LYS A 400 25.86 -17.08 -6.41
CA LYS A 400 25.40 -17.49 -7.74
C LYS A 400 25.25 -16.32 -8.70
N VAL A 401 24.77 -15.17 -8.24
CA VAL A 401 24.76 -13.95 -9.05
C VAL A 401 26.18 -13.57 -9.46
N LEU A 402 27.12 -13.53 -8.52
CA LEU A 402 28.51 -13.19 -8.79
C LEU A 402 29.17 -14.18 -9.79
N GLN A 403 28.93 -15.48 -9.61
CA GLN A 403 29.43 -16.52 -10.53
C GLN A 403 28.85 -16.40 -11.93
N GLY A 404 27.59 -15.97 -12.09
CA GLY A 404 26.94 -15.81 -13.39
C GLY A 404 27.36 -14.57 -14.18
N ARG A 405 28.07 -13.63 -13.54
CA ARG A 405 28.57 -12.39 -14.15
C ARG A 405 30.00 -12.50 -14.70
N ILE A 406 30.74 -13.54 -14.29
CA ILE A 406 32.09 -13.87 -14.76
C ILE A 406 31.95 -14.68 -16.05
#